data_AF-A0A1Q6WYY4-F1
#
_entry.id   AF-A0A1Q6WYY4-F1
#
_cell.length_a   1.000
_cell.length_b   1.000
_cell.length_c   1.000
_cell.angle_alpha   90.00
_cell.angle_beta   90.00
_cell.angle_gamma   90.00
#
_symmetry.space_group_name_H-M   'P 1'
#
loop_
_entity.id
_entity.type
_entity.pdbx_description
1 polymer ?
#
loop_
_entity_poly.entity_id
_entity_poly.type
_entity_poly.pdbx_seq_one_letter_code
_entity_poly.pdbx_strand_id
1 'polypeptide(L)'
;MTETRNRSPRIKHVSWGQLEVEGRAEPYKDAKLFPGGSREWNWRDTGMAHRPGIQIADVQELLDHGAKIIVLSRGMAECLQVPRETLDFLKTAGVAVHVLPTKEAAALYNKLAESEAVGGLFHTTC
;
A
#
# COMPACT_ATOMS: atom_id res chain seq x y z
N MET A 1 19.81 12.18 15.68
CA MET A 1 19.66 11.30 14.49
C MET A 1 18.31 10.59 14.59
N THR A 2 17.21 11.24 14.22
CA THR A 2 15.84 10.71 14.42
C THR A 2 14.86 11.17 13.33
N GLU A 3 15.33 11.49 12.12
CA GLU A 3 14.45 11.93 11.02
C GLU A 3 13.83 10.77 10.22
N THR A 4 14.30 9.54 10.41
CA THR A 4 13.84 8.37 9.63
C THR A 4 12.56 7.71 10.16
N ARG A 5 12.06 8.06 11.36
CA ARG A 5 10.93 7.35 11.98
C ARG A 5 9.55 7.69 11.41
N ASN A 6 9.42 8.77 10.63
CA ASN A 6 8.12 9.21 10.08
C ASN A 6 8.07 9.22 8.54
N ARG A 7 9.10 8.73 7.85
CA ARG A 7 9.09 8.68 6.38
C ARG A 7 8.53 7.36 5.90
N SER A 8 7.81 7.40 4.78
CA SER A 8 7.36 6.20 4.09
C SER A 8 8.55 5.50 3.44
N PRO A 9 8.77 4.19 3.67
CA PRO A 9 9.96 3.50 3.14
C PRO A 9 9.89 3.36 1.62
N ARG A 10 11.03 3.43 0.91
CA ARG A 10 11.07 3.29 -0.56
C ARG A 10 10.92 1.83 -1.00
N ILE A 11 10.24 1.60 -2.12
CA ILE A 11 10.24 0.32 -2.85
C ILE A 11 11.51 0.28 -3.71
N LYS A 12 12.37 -0.71 -3.49
CA LYS A 12 13.60 -0.91 -4.29
C LYS A 12 13.32 -1.65 -5.59
N HIS A 13 12.49 -2.70 -5.51
CA HIS A 13 12.18 -3.57 -6.63
C HIS A 13 10.78 -4.14 -6.49
N VAL A 14 10.11 -4.36 -7.63
CA VAL A 14 8.81 -5.03 -7.70
C VAL A 14 8.77 -5.95 -8.90
N SER A 15 8.39 -7.21 -8.67
CA SER A 15 8.21 -8.23 -9.69
C SER A 15 7.11 -9.20 -9.25
N TRP A 16 6.83 -10.22 -10.06
CA TRP A 16 5.72 -11.13 -9.77
C TRP A 16 5.97 -11.90 -8.46
N GLY A 17 5.10 -11.71 -7.47
CA GLY A 17 5.20 -12.37 -6.18
C GLY A 17 6.31 -11.84 -5.27
N GLN A 18 6.95 -10.70 -5.61
CA GLN A 18 8.09 -10.16 -4.86
C GLN A 18 8.07 -8.63 -4.82
N LEU A 19 8.19 -8.07 -3.61
CA LEU A 19 8.33 -6.66 -3.33
C LEU A 19 9.50 -6.41 -2.36
N GLU A 20 10.52 -5.72 -2.83
CA GLU A 20 11.67 -5.34 -2.01
C GLU A 20 11.52 -3.92 -1.48
N VAL A 21 11.68 -3.76 -0.18
CA VAL A 21 11.47 -2.50 0.54
C VAL A 21 12.76 -2.08 1.25
N GLU A 22 13.02 -0.78 1.28
CA GLU A 22 14.11 -0.17 2.05
C GLU A 22 14.07 -0.58 3.52
N GLY A 23 15.26 -0.81 4.10
CA GLY A 23 15.38 -1.23 5.51
C GLY A 23 15.00 -2.68 5.79
N ARG A 24 14.65 -3.48 4.76
CA ARG A 24 14.38 -4.91 4.89
C ARG A 24 15.38 -5.78 4.12
N ALA A 25 15.68 -6.94 4.72
CA ALA A 25 16.50 -8.00 4.12
C ALA A 25 15.66 -8.90 3.21
N GLU A 26 14.54 -9.42 3.72
CA GLU A 26 13.67 -10.33 2.98
C GLU A 26 12.54 -9.58 2.25
N PRO A 27 12.28 -9.91 0.97
CA PRO A 27 11.17 -9.33 0.24
C PRO A 27 9.82 -9.80 0.79
N TYR A 28 8.79 -9.01 0.53
CA TYR A 28 7.41 -9.42 0.75
C TYR A 28 6.83 -10.09 -0.50
N LYS A 29 5.85 -10.97 -0.32
CA LYS A 29 4.93 -11.29 -1.41
C LYS A 29 4.00 -10.11 -1.65
N ASP A 30 3.16 -9.79 -0.68
CA ASP A 30 2.30 -8.61 -0.67
C ASP A 30 2.60 -7.78 0.57
N ALA A 31 2.49 -6.46 0.48
CA ALA A 31 2.88 -5.57 1.58
C ALA A 31 1.95 -4.40 1.80
N LYS A 32 1.87 -4.01 3.07
CA LYS A 32 1.42 -2.70 3.51
C LYS A 32 2.64 -1.83 3.76
N LEU A 33 2.63 -0.62 3.21
CA LEU A 33 3.67 0.38 3.38
C LEU A 33 3.04 1.62 4.00
N PHE A 34 3.70 2.23 4.99
CA PHE A 34 3.17 3.41 5.69
C PHE A 34 4.30 4.24 6.28
N PRO A 35 4.04 5.51 6.70
CA PRO A 35 5.03 6.31 7.39
C PRO A 35 5.60 5.57 8.59
N GLY A 36 6.93 5.42 8.62
CA GLY A 36 7.63 4.73 9.71
C GLY A 36 7.79 3.22 9.54
N GLY A 37 7.27 2.59 8.49
CA GLY A 37 7.53 1.17 8.28
C GLY A 37 6.76 0.45 7.17
N SER A 38 6.86 -0.87 7.22
CA SER A 38 6.19 -1.78 6.32
C SER A 38 5.87 -3.08 7.04
N ARG A 39 4.85 -3.79 6.58
CA ARG A 39 4.58 -5.16 7.00
C ARG A 39 4.03 -6.00 5.87
N GLU A 40 4.02 -7.31 6.08
CA GLU A 40 3.34 -8.24 5.19
C GLU A 40 1.83 -7.94 5.17
N TRP A 41 1.26 -7.97 3.97
CA TRP A 41 -0.18 -7.91 3.79
C TRP A 41 -0.74 -9.31 3.60
N ASN A 42 -1.13 -9.91 4.72
CA ASN A 42 -1.75 -11.22 4.70
C ASN A 42 -3.27 -11.08 4.53
N TRP A 43 -3.78 -11.53 3.39
CA TRP A 43 -5.21 -11.44 3.04
C TRP A 43 -6.11 -12.17 4.05
N ARG A 44 -5.57 -13.14 4.79
CA ARG A 44 -6.32 -13.86 5.82
C ARG A 44 -6.70 -12.97 7.00
N ASP A 45 -5.94 -11.90 7.27
CA ASP A 45 -6.18 -10.98 8.37
C ASP A 45 -7.57 -10.31 8.26
N THR A 46 -8.04 -10.10 7.02
CA THR A 46 -9.27 -9.37 6.70
C THR A 46 -10.28 -10.21 5.90
N GLY A 47 -10.02 -11.50 5.70
CA GLY A 47 -10.87 -12.37 4.88
C GLY A 47 -10.88 -11.98 3.39
N MET A 48 -9.80 -11.35 2.93
CA MET A 48 -9.68 -10.87 1.55
C MET A 48 -9.57 -11.99 0.53
N ALA A 49 -10.19 -11.74 -0.61
CA ALA A 49 -9.98 -12.43 -1.88
C ALA A 49 -10.15 -11.38 -3.01
N HIS A 50 -9.94 -11.77 -4.27
CA HIS A 50 -10.19 -10.89 -5.43
C HIS A 50 -11.58 -10.23 -5.39
N ARG A 51 -12.55 -10.91 -4.77
CA ARG A 51 -13.82 -10.35 -4.29
C ARG A 51 -14.03 -10.84 -2.86
N PRO A 52 -14.24 -9.96 -1.86
CA PRO A 52 -14.70 -8.58 -1.99
C PRO A 52 -13.63 -7.54 -2.39
N GLY A 53 -12.34 -7.89 -2.39
CA GLY A 53 -11.26 -6.94 -2.67
C GLY A 53 -10.76 -6.23 -1.42
N ILE A 54 -10.13 -5.05 -1.55
CA ILE A 54 -9.50 -4.33 -0.43
C ILE A 54 -10.53 -3.86 0.61
N GLN A 55 -10.37 -4.22 1.88
CA GLN A 55 -11.29 -3.86 2.95
C GLN A 55 -10.89 -2.56 3.66
N ILE A 56 -11.83 -1.93 4.37
CA ILE A 56 -11.58 -0.75 5.20
C ILE A 56 -10.46 -1.03 6.22
N ALA A 57 -10.47 -2.21 6.84
CA ALA A 57 -9.45 -2.61 7.80
C ALA A 57 -8.04 -2.65 7.20
N ASP A 58 -7.90 -2.91 5.88
CA ASP A 58 -6.61 -2.90 5.22
C ASP A 58 -6.00 -1.50 5.14
N VAL A 59 -6.85 -0.49 4.90
CA VAL A 59 -6.45 0.91 4.72
C VAL A 59 -6.48 1.71 6.03
N GLN A 60 -7.28 1.32 7.02
CA GLN A 60 -7.36 1.96 8.34
C GLN A 60 -5.99 2.00 9.01
N GLU A 61 -5.25 0.89 8.98
CA GLU A 61 -3.91 0.83 9.56
C GLU A 61 -2.95 1.85 8.92
N LEU A 62 -3.08 2.13 7.63
CA LEU A 62 -2.26 3.14 6.96
C LEU A 62 -2.56 4.54 7.51
N LEU A 63 -3.84 4.82 7.80
CA LEU A 63 -4.28 6.07 8.41
C LEU A 63 -3.80 6.19 9.86
N ASP A 64 -3.84 5.10 10.63
CA ASP A 64 -3.37 5.06 12.01
C ASP A 64 -1.86 5.35 12.10
N HIS A 65 -1.12 4.96 11.06
CA HIS A 65 0.29 5.32 10.88
C HIS A 65 0.52 6.71 10.25
N GLY A 66 -0.52 7.51 10.06
CA GLY A 66 -0.42 8.91 9.63
C GLY A 66 -0.28 9.13 8.12
N ALA A 67 -0.66 8.16 7.29
CA ALA A 67 -0.70 8.35 5.84
C ALA A 67 -1.70 9.45 5.45
N LYS A 68 -1.25 10.41 4.66
CA LYS A 68 -2.06 11.51 4.07
C LYS A 68 -2.47 11.23 2.63
N ILE A 69 -1.73 10.35 1.97
CA ILE A 69 -2.00 9.88 0.62
C ILE A 69 -1.94 8.36 0.64
N ILE A 70 -2.90 7.69 0.00
CA ILE A 70 -2.93 6.24 -0.12
C ILE A 70 -2.82 5.80 -1.58
N VAL A 71 -1.89 4.88 -1.84
CA VAL A 71 -1.72 4.23 -3.15
C VAL A 71 -2.16 2.78 -3.05
N LEU A 72 -3.21 2.41 -3.78
CA LEU A 72 -3.77 1.07 -3.84
C LEU A 72 -3.37 0.43 -5.16
N SER A 73 -2.68 -0.71 -5.10
CA SER A 73 -2.44 -1.53 -6.29
C SER A 73 -3.56 -2.54 -6.50
N ARG A 74 -3.87 -2.85 -7.77
CA ARG A 74 -4.86 -3.88 -8.13
C ARG A 74 -4.23 -5.21 -8.55
N GLY A 75 -2.93 -5.39 -8.36
CA GLY A 75 -2.18 -6.50 -8.94
C GLY A 75 -1.55 -6.14 -10.29
N MET A 76 -0.66 -7.02 -10.75
CA MET A 76 0.00 -7.00 -12.06
C MET A 76 -1.00 -7.21 -13.21
N ALA A 77 -2.10 -7.93 -12.95
CA ALA A 77 -3.18 -8.19 -13.91
C ALA A 77 -4.49 -7.46 -13.53
N GLU A 78 -4.43 -6.54 -12.56
CA GLU A 78 -5.55 -5.68 -12.17
C GLU A 78 -6.81 -6.44 -11.71
N CYS A 79 -6.64 -7.67 -11.22
CA CYS A 79 -7.77 -8.53 -10.86
C CYS A 79 -8.32 -8.20 -9.47
N LEU A 80 -7.52 -7.56 -8.60
CA LEU A 80 -7.95 -7.18 -7.26
C LEU A 80 -8.89 -5.97 -7.30
N GLN A 81 -10.10 -6.15 -6.76
CA GLN A 81 -11.10 -5.10 -6.70
C GLN A 81 -10.83 -4.12 -5.55
N VAL A 82 -11.25 -2.87 -5.74
CA VAL A 82 -11.33 -1.87 -4.67
C VAL A 82 -12.81 -1.51 -4.50
N PRO A 83 -13.47 -2.00 -3.45
CA PRO A 83 -14.85 -1.65 -3.13
C PRO A 83 -15.06 -0.14 -3.07
N ARG A 84 -16.23 0.30 -3.55
CA ARG A 84 -16.65 1.70 -3.44
C ARG A 84 -16.74 2.16 -1.98
N GLU A 85 -17.15 1.27 -1.08
CA GLU A 85 -17.19 1.54 0.36
C GLU A 85 -15.81 1.94 0.92
N THR A 86 -14.76 1.22 0.53
CA THR A 86 -13.37 1.54 0.91
C THR A 86 -12.94 2.90 0.36
N LEU A 87 -13.31 3.23 -0.88
CA LEU A 87 -13.02 4.55 -1.47
C LEU A 87 -13.79 5.69 -0.78
N ASP A 88 -15.07 5.48 -0.49
CA ASP A 88 -15.93 6.46 0.19
C ASP A 88 -15.46 6.70 1.64
N PHE A 89 -14.99 5.65 2.32
CA PHE A 89 -14.35 5.74 3.62
C PHE A 89 -13.10 6.64 3.58
N LEU A 90 -12.18 6.38 2.65
CA LEU A 90 -10.95 7.19 2.50
C LEU A 90 -11.24 8.63 2.10
N LYS A 91 -12.25 8.84 1.24
CA LYS A 91 -12.72 10.18 0.87
C LYS A 91 -13.28 10.93 2.08
N THR A 92 -14.05 10.26 2.93
CA THR A 92 -14.62 10.84 4.15
C THR A 92 -13.52 11.20 5.16
N ALA A 93 -12.43 10.42 5.19
CA ALA A 93 -11.24 10.73 5.97
C ALA A 93 -10.39 11.90 5.41
N GLY A 94 -10.74 12.45 4.23
CA GLY A 94 -10.03 13.57 3.61
C GLY A 94 -8.68 13.18 2.97
N VAL A 95 -8.50 11.90 2.65
CA VAL A 95 -7.23 11.34 2.15
C VAL A 95 -7.27 11.23 0.63
N ALA A 96 -6.20 11.65 -0.03
CA ALA A 96 -6.04 11.45 -1.47
C ALA A 96 -5.75 9.97 -1.78
N VAL A 97 -6.47 9.39 -2.73
CA VAL A 97 -6.35 7.97 -3.09
C VAL A 97 -6.00 7.82 -4.55
N HIS A 98 -4.99 6.99 -4.84
CA HIS A 98 -4.64 6.57 -6.19
C HIS A 98 -4.82 5.06 -6.32
N VAL A 99 -5.52 4.61 -7.36
CA VAL A 99 -5.75 3.19 -7.65
C VAL A 99 -5.11 2.86 -9.01
N LEU A 100 -4.12 1.97 -9.03
CA LEU A 100 -3.26 1.74 -10.20
C LEU A 100 -2.84 0.26 -10.33
N PRO A 101 -2.35 -0.18 -11.50
CA PRO A 101 -1.59 -1.43 -11.64
C PRO A 101 -0.34 -1.41 -10.76
N THR A 102 0.13 -2.58 -10.29
CA THR A 102 1.20 -2.65 -9.27
C THR A 102 2.49 -1.93 -9.65
N LYS A 103 2.94 -2.00 -10.90
CA LYS A 103 4.16 -1.31 -11.35
C LYS A 103 4.02 0.21 -11.30
N GLU A 104 2.87 0.72 -11.74
CA GLU A 104 2.56 2.15 -11.72
C GLU A 104 2.34 2.66 -10.31
N ALA A 105 1.64 1.87 -9.48
CA ALA A 105 1.46 2.12 -8.05
C ALA A 105 2.82 2.26 -7.35
N ALA A 106 3.77 1.35 -7.60
CA ALA A 106 5.09 1.39 -6.98
C ALA A 106 5.90 2.63 -7.41
N ALA A 107 5.84 2.98 -8.70
CA ALA A 107 6.51 4.18 -9.22
C ALA A 107 5.92 5.47 -8.63
N LEU A 108 4.59 5.60 -8.60
CA LEU A 108 3.92 6.76 -8.02
C LEU A 108 4.17 6.86 -6.51
N TYR A 109 4.07 5.76 -5.79
CA TYR A 109 4.35 5.70 -4.35
C TYR A 109 5.76 6.20 -4.04
N ASN A 110 6.78 5.73 -4.76
CA ASN A 110 8.16 6.18 -4.54
C ASN A 110 8.33 7.67 -4.79
N LYS A 111 7.69 8.21 -5.82
CA LYS A 111 7.72 9.66 -6.11
C LYS A 111 7.09 10.47 -4.98
N LEU A 112 5.94 10.01 -4.46
CA LEU A 112 5.23 10.71 -3.39
C LEU A 112 5.95 10.59 -2.04
N ALA A 113 6.56 9.43 -1.74
CA ALA A 113 7.28 9.17 -0.50
C ALA A 113 8.55 10.04 -0.30
N GLU A 114 8.97 10.76 -1.34
CA GLU A 114 10.08 11.72 -1.25
C GLU A 114 9.73 12.93 -0.37
N SER A 115 8.49 13.42 -0.43
CA SER A 115 8.04 14.62 0.30
C SER A 115 6.81 14.39 1.20
N GLU A 116 6.01 13.37 0.94
CA GLU A 116 4.72 13.15 1.59
C GLU A 116 4.71 11.94 2.53
N ALA A 117 3.76 11.95 3.47
CA ALA A 117 3.41 10.79 4.28
C ALA A 117 2.46 9.89 3.49
N VAL A 118 3.00 8.86 2.84
CA VAL A 118 2.28 7.98 1.92
C VAL A 118 2.08 6.61 2.53
N GLY A 119 0.86 6.11 2.46
CA GLY A 119 0.52 4.70 2.69
C GLY A 119 0.31 3.98 1.37
N GLY A 120 0.49 2.67 1.34
CA GLY A 120 0.07 1.90 0.18
C GLY A 120 -0.10 0.40 0.41
N LEU A 121 -0.94 -0.20 -0.42
CA LEU A 121 -1.24 -1.62 -0.44
C LEU A 121 -0.77 -2.23 -1.76
N PHE A 122 0.19 -3.14 -1.68
CA PHE A 122 0.90 -3.70 -2.83
C PHE A 122 0.61 -5.19 -2.96
N HIS A 123 -0.21 -5.54 -3.95
CA HIS A 123 -0.43 -6.89 -4.41
C HIS A 123 0.49 -7.17 -5.61
N THR A 124 1.37 -8.17 -5.53
CA THR A 124 2.40 -8.39 -6.56
C THR A 124 2.07 -9.48 -7.56
N THR A 125 0.90 -10.11 -7.46
CA THR A 125 0.40 -11.11 -8.42
C THR A 125 -0.83 -10.59 -9.17
N CYS A 126 -1.84 -11.41 -9.47
CA CYS A 126 -3.00 -11.00 -10.28
C CYS A 126 -4.02 -10.16 -9.53
#